data_AF-A0A966QVE6-F1
#
_entry.id   AF-A0A966QVE6-F1
#
_cell.length_a   1.000
_cell.length_b   1.000
_cell.length_c   1.000
_cell.angle_alpha   90.00
_cell.angle_beta   90.00
_cell.angle_gamma   90.00
#
_symmetry.space_group_name_H-M   'P 1'
#
loop_
_entity.id
_entity.type
_entity.pdbx_description
1 polymer ?
#
loop_
_entity_poly.entity_id
_entity_poly.type
_entity_poly.pdbx_seq_one_letter_code
_entity_poly.pdbx_strand_id
1 'polypeptide(L)'
;MRSKVVNFMGAPGVGKSTVTALTFAEIKCMHKSVELVQEYAKQLVWQSRFDELNNQWFVSNSQYKMLKAVDSKVEWICTDSPLLLGLFYNRYHKDNVCNVEKTERMIMSRINEFDNVYIFLERGDFPYETQGRIHTIDESDEIQNQLKDLLDTIGVSYLTVKSDKSSIPDIIKYLGV
;
A
#
# COMPACT_ATOMS: atom_id res chain seq x y z
N MET A 1 9.16 19.33 9.12
CA MET A 1 8.52 19.16 7.80
C MET A 1 7.85 17.80 7.84
N ARG A 2 6.57 17.70 7.46
CA ARG A 2 5.86 16.41 7.41
C ARG A 2 6.26 15.67 6.13
N SER A 3 6.49 14.37 6.21
CA SER A 3 6.81 13.57 5.01
C SER A 3 5.55 13.40 4.16
N LYS A 4 5.69 13.44 2.84
CA LYS A 4 4.61 13.04 1.93
C LYS A 4 4.68 11.53 1.67
N VAL A 5 3.62 10.81 2.03
CA VAL A 5 3.52 9.36 1.91
C VAL A 5 2.83 9.01 0.59
N VAL A 6 3.59 8.40 -0.32
CA VAL A 6 3.13 7.88 -1.60
C VAL A 6 2.65 6.46 -1.42
N ASN A 7 1.33 6.30 -1.50
CA ASN A 7 0.60 5.08 -1.22
C ASN A 7 0.22 4.38 -2.54
N PHE A 8 0.86 3.26 -2.84
CA PHE A 8 0.53 2.47 -4.03
C PHE A 8 -0.57 1.45 -3.71
N MET A 9 -1.76 1.70 -4.23
CA MET A 9 -2.95 0.87 -4.14
C MET A 9 -3.07 -0.02 -5.37
N GLY A 10 -3.76 -1.16 -5.22
CA GLY A 10 -4.05 -2.07 -6.32
C GLY A 10 -4.14 -3.51 -5.83
N ALA A 11 -4.70 -4.37 -6.67
CA ALA A 11 -4.94 -5.77 -6.30
C ALA A 11 -3.62 -6.55 -6.09
N PRO A 12 -3.66 -7.69 -5.36
CA PRO A 12 -2.52 -8.60 -5.31
C PRO A 12 -2.10 -8.97 -6.74
N GLY A 13 -0.86 -8.67 -7.12
CA GLY A 13 -0.34 -9.06 -8.44
C GLY A 13 -0.44 -8.14 -9.59
N VAL A 14 -0.91 -6.94 -9.31
CA VAL A 14 -0.84 -5.89 -10.30
C VAL A 14 0.59 -5.40 -10.53
N GLY A 15 1.57 -5.71 -9.67
CA GLY A 15 2.96 -5.22 -9.79
C GLY A 15 3.30 -4.03 -8.88
N LYS A 16 2.51 -3.82 -7.81
CA LYS A 16 2.69 -2.70 -6.85
C LYS A 16 4.13 -2.53 -6.39
N SER A 17 4.72 -3.60 -5.84
CA SER A 17 6.08 -3.54 -5.28
C SER A 17 7.11 -3.08 -6.30
N THR A 18 6.96 -3.50 -7.57
CA THR A 18 7.83 -3.07 -8.68
C THR A 18 7.67 -1.58 -8.99
N VAL A 19 6.43 -1.10 -9.15
CA VAL A 19 6.17 0.32 -9.42
C VAL A 19 6.61 1.21 -8.23
N THR A 20 6.37 0.77 -6.99
CA THR A 20 6.83 1.47 -5.79
C THR A 20 8.35 1.57 -5.77
N ALA A 21 9.07 0.48 -6.06
CA ALA A 21 10.53 0.46 -6.09
C ALA A 21 11.10 1.36 -7.21
N LEU A 22 10.49 1.34 -8.40
CA LEU A 22 10.88 2.21 -9.51
C LEU A 22 10.64 3.69 -9.18
N THR A 23 9.50 4.02 -8.59
CA THR A 23 9.20 5.41 -8.18
C THR A 23 10.16 5.87 -7.09
N PHE A 24 10.41 5.02 -6.10
CA PHE A 24 11.42 5.29 -5.06
C PHE A 24 12.80 5.57 -5.66
N ALA A 25 13.25 4.72 -6.60
CA ALA A 25 14.54 4.87 -7.25
C ALA A 25 14.64 6.19 -8.02
N GLU A 26 13.60 6.55 -8.76
CA GLU A 26 13.54 7.80 -9.53
C GLU A 26 13.62 9.03 -8.61
N ILE A 27 12.83 9.07 -7.53
CA ILE A 27 12.88 10.15 -6.53
C ILE A 27 14.28 10.23 -5.88
N LYS A 28 14.91 9.08 -5.60
CA LYS A 28 16.28 9.03 -5.05
C LYS A 28 17.32 9.56 -6.03
N CYS A 29 17.19 9.24 -7.31
CA CYS A 29 18.05 9.74 -8.40
C CYS A 29 17.92 11.25 -8.60
N MET A 30 16.78 11.84 -8.25
CA MET A 30 16.57 13.29 -8.19
C MET A 30 17.18 13.95 -6.93
N HIS A 31 17.98 13.21 -6.15
CA HIS A 31 18.64 13.65 -4.92
C HIS A 31 17.67 14.14 -3.81
N LYS A 32 16.42 13.66 -3.82
CA LYS A 32 15.45 13.95 -2.76
C LYS A 32 15.61 13.00 -1.57
N SER A 33 15.25 13.47 -0.38
CA SER A 33 15.22 12.63 0.81
C SER A 33 14.01 11.71 0.79
N VAL A 34 14.22 10.42 0.49
CA VAL A 34 13.16 9.42 0.36
C VAL A 34 13.53 8.08 1.00
N GLU A 35 12.54 7.40 1.59
CA GLU A 35 12.62 6.03 2.11
C GLU A 35 11.54 5.11 1.50
N LEU A 36 11.88 3.83 1.39
CA LEU A 36 10.99 2.76 0.91
C LEU A 36 10.50 1.93 2.11
N VAL A 37 9.19 1.95 2.36
CA VAL A 37 8.56 1.15 3.42
C VAL A 37 7.79 -0.01 2.79
N GLN A 38 8.37 -1.20 2.93
CA GLN A 38 7.82 -2.45 2.40
C GLN A 38 6.61 -2.96 3.21
N GLU A 39 5.89 -3.90 2.61
CA GLU A 39 4.77 -4.62 3.22
C GLU A 39 5.17 -5.53 4.40
N TYR A 40 4.60 -5.26 5.56
CA TYR A 40 4.80 -6.09 6.76
C TYR A 40 4.16 -7.48 6.64
N ALA A 41 2.98 -7.57 6.02
CA ALA A 41 2.25 -8.84 5.86
C ALA A 41 3.08 -9.90 5.12
N LYS A 42 3.82 -9.51 4.07
CA LYS A 42 4.75 -10.39 3.36
C LYS A 42 5.84 -10.95 4.28
N GLN A 43 6.37 -10.15 5.20
CA GLN A 43 7.36 -10.63 6.16
C GLN A 43 6.79 -11.75 7.04
N LEU A 44 5.54 -11.63 7.48
CA LEU A 44 4.86 -12.67 8.25
C LEU A 44 4.64 -13.94 7.43
N VAL A 45 4.26 -13.81 6.15
CA VAL A 45 4.13 -14.95 5.22
C VAL A 45 5.47 -15.68 5.08
N TRP A 46 6.57 -14.97 4.85
CA TRP A 46 7.90 -15.59 4.77
C TRP A 46 8.33 -16.29 6.07
N GLN A 47 7.90 -15.76 7.21
CA GLN A 47 8.16 -16.35 8.53
C GLN A 47 7.15 -17.45 8.92
N SER A 48 6.17 -17.75 8.07
CA SER A 48 5.07 -18.68 8.38
C SER A 48 4.28 -18.32 9.64
N ARG A 49 4.16 -17.02 9.96
CA ARG A 49 3.48 -16.51 11.16
C ARG A 49 2.02 -16.16 10.86
N PHE A 50 1.24 -17.15 10.46
CA PHE A 50 -0.14 -16.97 10.00
C PHE A 50 -1.10 -16.50 11.09
N ASP A 51 -0.90 -16.91 12.34
CA ASP A 51 -1.72 -16.43 13.47
C ASP A 51 -1.62 -14.91 13.65
N GLU A 52 -0.44 -14.34 13.41
CA GLU A 52 -0.22 -12.90 13.46
C GLU A 52 -0.72 -12.20 12.20
N LEU A 53 -0.63 -12.86 11.04
CA LEU A 53 -1.21 -12.36 9.79
C LEU A 53 -2.74 -12.24 9.91
N ASN A 54 -3.38 -13.18 10.60
CA ASN A 54 -4.81 -13.20 10.89
C ASN A 54 -5.24 -12.10 11.89
N ASN A 55 -4.30 -11.43 12.55
CA ASN A 55 -4.56 -10.33 13.45
C ASN A 55 -4.39 -8.98 12.71
N GLN A 56 -5.46 -8.50 12.06
CA GLN A 56 -5.39 -7.30 11.21
C GLN A 56 -5.09 -6.01 12.00
N TRP A 57 -5.40 -5.98 13.30
CA TRP A 57 -4.94 -4.91 14.17
C TRP A 57 -3.41 -4.91 14.29
N PHE A 58 -2.82 -6.08 14.54
CA PHE A 58 -1.37 -6.23 14.68
C PHE A 58 -0.65 -5.90 13.36
N VAL A 59 -1.09 -6.48 12.25
CA VAL A 59 -0.51 -6.21 10.91
C VAL A 59 -0.55 -4.73 10.58
N SER A 60 -1.73 -4.10 10.66
CA SER A 60 -1.89 -2.67 10.36
C SER A 60 -1.10 -1.80 11.34
N ASN A 61 -0.99 -2.21 12.60
CA ASN A 61 -0.21 -1.50 13.59
C ASN A 61 1.30 -1.59 13.37
N SER A 62 1.79 -2.73 12.92
CA SER A 62 3.20 -2.89 12.57
C SER A 62 3.54 -2.09 11.31
N GLN A 63 2.68 -2.10 10.29
CA GLN A 63 2.83 -1.24 9.11
C GLN A 63 2.86 0.25 9.49
N TYR A 64 1.95 0.69 10.35
CA TYR A 64 1.94 2.06 10.88
C TYR A 64 3.26 2.44 11.56
N LYS A 65 3.79 1.56 12.43
CA LYS A 65 5.06 1.82 13.13
C LYS A 65 6.22 1.98 12.15
N MET A 66 6.26 1.19 11.08
CA MET A 66 7.28 1.31 10.03
C MET A 66 7.20 2.66 9.32
N LEU A 67 6.00 3.11 8.94
CA LEU A 67 5.79 4.44 8.35
C LEU A 67 6.18 5.56 9.34
N LYS A 68 5.71 5.46 10.59
CA LYS A 68 5.95 6.48 11.62
C LYS A 68 7.43 6.61 12.00
N ALA A 69 8.22 5.54 11.86
CA ALA A 69 9.63 5.55 12.18
C ALA A 69 10.45 6.49 11.27
N VAL A 70 9.98 6.71 10.03
CA VAL A 70 10.64 7.56 9.03
C VAL A 70 9.90 8.88 8.76
N ASP A 71 8.63 8.98 9.18
CA ASP A 71 7.84 10.22 9.11
C ASP A 71 8.57 11.40 9.78
N SER A 72 8.52 12.54 9.09
CA SER A 72 9.20 13.80 9.44
C SER A 72 10.73 13.75 9.48
N LYS A 73 11.36 12.63 9.07
CA LYS A 73 12.82 12.50 8.90
C LYS A 73 13.26 12.59 7.44
N VAL A 74 12.33 12.33 6.52
CA VAL A 74 12.53 12.40 5.06
C VAL A 74 11.44 13.22 4.40
N GLU A 75 11.66 13.67 3.17
CA GLU A 75 10.66 14.42 2.41
C GLU A 75 9.56 13.48 1.89
N TRP A 76 9.95 12.28 1.44
CA TRP A 76 9.07 11.32 0.78
C TRP A 76 9.15 9.93 1.41
N ILE A 77 8.01 9.24 1.48
CA ILE A 77 7.94 7.83 1.86
C ILE A 77 7.18 7.10 0.76
N CYS A 78 7.77 6.10 0.12
CA CYS A 78 7.09 5.25 -0.84
C CYS A 78 6.68 3.94 -0.17
N THR A 79 5.42 3.50 -0.32
CA THR A 79 4.97 2.21 0.23
C THR A 79 4.00 1.47 -0.70
N ASP A 80 4.21 0.16 -0.84
CA ASP A 80 3.30 -0.77 -1.52
C ASP A 80 2.27 -1.42 -0.59
N SER A 81 2.28 -1.04 0.69
CA SER A 81 1.36 -1.50 1.73
C SER A 81 0.76 -0.32 2.50
N PRO A 82 0.00 0.55 1.83
CA PRO A 82 -0.66 1.67 2.48
C PRO A 82 -1.63 1.18 3.56
N LEU A 83 -1.84 1.98 4.60
CA LEU A 83 -2.75 1.62 5.70
C LEU A 83 -4.20 1.40 5.23
N LEU A 84 -4.60 1.96 4.08
CA LEU A 84 -5.88 1.66 3.43
C LEU A 84 -6.00 0.20 2.96
N LEU A 85 -4.91 -0.46 2.57
CA LEU A 85 -4.94 -1.92 2.34
C LEU A 85 -5.18 -2.66 3.66
N GLY A 86 -4.60 -2.18 4.77
CA GLY A 86 -4.89 -2.72 6.10
C GLY A 86 -6.37 -2.59 6.48
N LEU A 87 -7.02 -1.47 6.12
CA LEU A 87 -8.46 -1.30 6.29
C LEU A 87 -9.26 -2.30 5.46
N PHE A 88 -8.90 -2.49 4.19
CA PHE A 88 -9.52 -3.48 3.32
C PHE A 88 -9.44 -4.89 3.95
N TYR A 89 -8.25 -5.35 4.30
CA TYR A 89 -8.09 -6.68 4.90
C TYR A 89 -8.75 -6.78 6.28
N ASN A 90 -8.79 -5.71 7.07
CA ASN A 90 -9.56 -5.73 8.31
C ASN A 90 -11.06 -6.02 8.10
N ARG A 91 -11.65 -5.53 6.99
CA ARG A 91 -13.06 -5.76 6.65
C ARG A 91 -13.32 -7.11 6.00
N TYR A 92 -12.42 -7.59 5.15
CA TYR A 92 -12.69 -8.71 4.24
C TYR A 92 -11.84 -9.96 4.47
N HIS A 93 -10.78 -9.91 5.29
CA HIS A 93 -9.96 -11.08 5.57
C HIS A 93 -10.76 -12.10 6.40
N LYS A 94 -11.06 -13.26 5.80
CA LYS A 94 -11.96 -14.28 6.36
C LYS A 94 -11.53 -14.78 7.74
N ASP A 95 -10.23 -14.90 7.95
CA ASP A 95 -9.67 -15.39 9.22
C ASP A 95 -9.29 -14.26 10.18
N ASN A 96 -9.80 -13.03 9.97
CA ASN A 96 -9.50 -11.91 10.86
C ASN A 96 -10.05 -12.18 12.27
N VAL A 97 -9.15 -12.27 13.26
CA VAL A 97 -9.51 -12.54 14.66
C VAL A 97 -9.83 -11.26 15.46
N CYS A 98 -9.67 -10.09 14.85
CA CYS A 98 -9.84 -8.81 15.54
C CYS A 98 -11.30 -8.33 15.59
N ASN A 99 -11.59 -7.43 16.54
CA ASN A 99 -12.80 -6.62 16.46
C ASN A 99 -12.66 -5.64 15.28
N VAL A 100 -13.43 -5.89 14.22
CA VAL A 100 -13.36 -5.16 12.93
C VAL A 100 -13.56 -3.67 13.14
N GLU A 101 -14.63 -3.25 13.84
CA GLU A 101 -14.96 -1.84 14.03
C GLU A 101 -13.91 -1.08 14.84
N LYS A 102 -13.41 -1.67 15.94
CA LYS A 102 -12.37 -1.05 16.77
C LYS A 102 -11.07 -0.90 16.00
N THR A 103 -10.73 -1.91 15.20
CA THR A 103 -9.51 -1.91 14.37
C THR A 103 -9.63 -0.90 13.24
N GLU A 104 -10.78 -0.80 12.60
CA GLU A 104 -11.08 0.20 11.58
C GLU A 104 -10.92 1.62 12.12
N ARG A 105 -11.52 1.94 13.27
CA ARG A 105 -11.36 3.26 13.91
C ARG A 105 -9.88 3.59 14.16
N MET A 106 -9.09 2.62 14.59
CA MET A 106 -7.65 2.78 14.80
C MET A 106 -6.90 3.05 13.48
N ILE A 107 -7.20 2.29 12.42
CA ILE A 107 -6.54 2.45 11.11
C ILE A 107 -6.87 3.82 10.52
N MET A 108 -8.15 4.21 10.52
CA MET A 108 -8.60 5.52 10.02
C MET A 108 -7.96 6.67 10.80
N SER A 109 -7.89 6.57 12.12
CA SER A 109 -7.21 7.58 12.95
C SER A 109 -5.74 7.74 12.55
N ARG A 110 -5.05 6.65 12.20
CA ARG A 110 -3.63 6.68 11.84
C ARG A 110 -3.37 7.15 10.42
N ILE A 111 -4.26 6.82 9.47
CA ILE A 111 -4.18 7.36 8.11
C ILE A 111 -4.17 8.89 8.15
N ASN A 112 -5.03 9.48 8.98
CA ASN A 112 -5.14 10.93 9.14
C ASN A 112 -3.89 11.60 9.75
N GLU A 113 -2.97 10.83 10.33
CA GLU A 113 -1.68 11.34 10.82
C GLU A 113 -0.66 11.60 9.72
N PHE A 114 -0.86 11.10 8.49
CA PHE A 114 0.09 11.29 7.37
C PHE A 114 -0.41 12.27 6.30
N ASP A 115 0.53 12.92 5.60
CA ASP A 115 0.24 13.66 4.37
C ASP A 115 0.28 12.67 3.21
N ASN A 116 -0.88 12.16 2.82
CA ASN A 116 -0.99 11.03 1.90
C ASN A 116 -1.24 11.51 0.46
N VAL A 117 -0.59 10.84 -0.48
CA VAL A 117 -0.96 10.85 -1.90
C VAL A 117 -1.14 9.41 -2.35
N TYR A 118 -2.17 9.15 -3.15
CA TYR A 118 -2.55 7.80 -3.57
C TYR A 118 -2.36 7.61 -5.06
N ILE A 119 -1.81 6.46 -5.42
CA ILE A 119 -1.67 5.98 -6.79
C ILE A 119 -2.39 4.64 -6.87
N PHE A 120 -3.39 4.54 -7.71
CA PHE A 120 -4.08 3.29 -8.00
C PHE A 120 -3.48 2.65 -9.23
N LEU A 121 -3.02 1.42 -9.09
CA LEU A 121 -2.42 0.65 -10.16
C LEU A 121 -3.45 -0.28 -10.78
N GLU A 122 -3.59 -0.17 -12.10
CA GLU A 122 -4.29 -1.13 -12.94
C GLU A 122 -3.29 -2.11 -13.56
N ARG A 123 -3.79 -3.28 -13.96
CA ARG A 123 -2.95 -4.33 -14.55
C ARG A 123 -2.25 -3.83 -15.82
N GLY A 124 -0.94 -3.99 -15.84
CA GLY A 124 -0.06 -3.60 -16.93
C GLY A 124 0.74 -4.79 -17.46
N ASP A 125 1.93 -4.51 -17.96
CA ASP A 125 2.87 -5.43 -18.61
C ASP A 125 3.70 -6.23 -17.59
N PHE A 126 3.71 -5.84 -16.32
CA PHE A 126 4.42 -6.62 -15.30
C PHE A 126 3.74 -7.99 -15.09
N PRO A 127 4.52 -9.08 -15.06
CA PRO A 127 3.97 -10.42 -14.91
C PRO A 127 3.29 -10.60 -13.56
N TYR A 128 2.22 -11.41 -13.53
CA TYR A 128 1.57 -11.78 -12.29
C TYR A 128 2.51 -12.62 -11.42
N GLU A 129 2.97 -12.04 -10.32
CA GLU A 129 3.87 -12.74 -9.40
C GLU A 129 3.11 -13.74 -8.51
N THR A 130 3.49 -15.01 -8.50
CA THR A 130 2.77 -16.04 -7.75
C THR A 130 3.37 -16.31 -6.35
N GLN A 131 4.62 -15.91 -6.12
CA GLN A 131 5.32 -16.20 -4.88
C GLN A 131 4.83 -15.33 -3.71
N GLY A 132 4.65 -15.95 -2.54
CA GLY A 132 4.22 -15.26 -1.32
C GLY A 132 2.76 -14.79 -1.35
N ARG A 133 1.91 -15.40 -2.20
CA ARG A 133 0.50 -15.03 -2.32
C ARG A 133 -0.46 -16.17 -2.05
N ILE A 134 -1.59 -15.79 -1.46
CA ILE A 134 -2.70 -16.67 -1.12
C ILE A 134 -3.89 -16.54 -2.09
N HIS A 135 -3.90 -15.51 -2.96
CA HIS A 135 -5.03 -15.19 -3.85
C HIS A 135 -4.79 -15.61 -5.31
N THR A 136 -5.85 -16.07 -5.95
CA THR A 136 -5.94 -16.39 -7.39
C THR A 136 -6.09 -15.13 -8.26
N ILE A 137 -6.04 -15.28 -9.59
CA ILE A 137 -6.23 -14.16 -10.53
C ILE A 137 -7.66 -13.63 -10.47
N ASP A 138 -8.66 -14.50 -10.46
CA ASP A 138 -10.08 -14.09 -10.41
C ASP A 138 -10.39 -13.34 -9.11
N GLU A 139 -9.86 -13.81 -7.97
CA GLU A 139 -9.95 -13.09 -6.69
C GLU A 139 -9.24 -11.74 -6.74
N SER A 140 -8.13 -11.63 -7.48
CA SER A 140 -7.41 -10.36 -7.65
C SER A 140 -8.25 -9.32 -8.40
N ASP A 141 -8.98 -9.72 -9.44
CA ASP A 141 -9.82 -8.81 -10.21
C ASP A 141 -11.03 -8.31 -9.39
N GLU A 142 -11.65 -9.20 -8.60
CA GLU A 142 -12.71 -8.83 -7.65
C GLU A 142 -12.18 -7.85 -6.59
N ILE A 143 -11.02 -8.15 -5.99
CA ILE A 143 -10.36 -7.26 -5.03
C ILE A 143 -10.05 -5.89 -5.66
N GLN A 144 -9.69 -5.83 -6.95
CA GLN A 144 -9.42 -4.56 -7.62
C GLN A 144 -10.62 -3.63 -7.60
N ASN A 145 -11.81 -4.15 -7.91
CA ASN A 145 -13.05 -3.37 -7.90
C ASN A 145 -13.41 -2.93 -6.48
N GLN A 146 -13.33 -3.84 -5.51
CA GLN A 146 -13.60 -3.52 -4.11
C GLN A 146 -12.64 -2.47 -3.54
N LEU A 147 -11.38 -2.45 -3.99
CA LEU A 147 -10.41 -1.41 -3.60
C LEU A 147 -10.76 -0.04 -4.20
N LYS A 148 -11.26 0.01 -5.44
CA LYS A 148 -11.75 1.27 -6.03
C LYS A 148 -12.96 1.79 -5.26
N ASP A 149 -13.95 0.93 -5.01
CA ASP A 149 -15.14 1.28 -4.24
C ASP A 149 -14.78 1.76 -2.83
N LEU A 150 -13.78 1.14 -2.20
CA LEU A 150 -13.27 1.56 -0.90
C LEU A 150 -12.67 2.97 -0.95
N LEU A 151 -11.83 3.28 -1.95
CA LEU A 151 -11.23 4.60 -2.11
C LEU A 151 -12.30 5.68 -2.35
N ASP A 152 -13.28 5.37 -3.21
CA ASP A 152 -14.38 6.27 -3.54
C ASP A 152 -15.28 6.51 -2.32
N THR A 153 -15.59 5.45 -1.55
CA THR A 153 -16.38 5.54 -0.31
C THR A 153 -15.68 6.40 0.76
N ILE A 154 -14.36 6.31 0.87
CA ILE A 154 -13.59 7.14 1.80
C ILE A 154 -13.46 8.57 1.27
N GLY A 155 -13.58 8.77 -0.05
CA GLY A 155 -13.48 10.08 -0.69
C GLY A 155 -12.04 10.58 -0.84
N VAL A 156 -11.07 9.67 -1.03
CA VAL A 156 -9.68 10.06 -1.32
C VAL A 156 -9.46 10.23 -2.82
N SER A 157 -8.72 11.27 -3.20
CA SER A 157 -8.26 11.43 -4.57
C SER A 157 -7.05 10.53 -4.85
N TYR A 158 -7.01 9.93 -6.04
CA TYR A 158 -5.90 9.09 -6.49
C TYR A 158 -5.60 9.29 -7.97
N LEU A 159 -4.34 9.12 -8.35
CA LEU A 159 -3.94 8.97 -9.76
C LEU A 159 -4.10 7.50 -10.17
N THR A 160 -4.82 7.24 -11.26
CA THR A 160 -4.87 5.89 -11.84
C THR A 160 -3.83 5.76 -12.95
N VAL A 161 -2.98 4.74 -12.90
CA VAL A 161 -2.03 4.40 -13.96
C VAL A 161 -1.95 2.89 -14.15
N LYS A 162 -1.50 2.47 -15.34
CA LYS A 162 -1.12 1.07 -15.56
C LYS A 162 0.17 0.75 -14.83
N SER A 163 0.29 -0.47 -14.35
CA SER A 163 1.48 -0.98 -13.68
C SER A 163 2.55 -1.35 -14.70
N ASP A 164 3.18 -0.31 -15.24
CA ASP A 164 4.20 -0.36 -16.30
C ASP A 164 5.37 0.53 -15.93
N LYS A 165 6.57 0.22 -16.45
CA LYS A 165 7.73 1.11 -16.32
C LYS A 165 7.50 2.45 -17.03
N SER A 166 6.71 2.48 -18.09
CA SER A 166 6.36 3.70 -18.83
C SER A 166 5.47 4.66 -18.04
N SER A 167 4.81 4.20 -16.98
CA SER A 167 3.95 5.04 -16.13
C SER A 167 4.72 5.84 -15.07
N ILE A 168 6.01 5.54 -14.85
CA ILE A 168 6.82 6.20 -13.82
C ILE A 168 6.94 7.72 -14.06
N PRO A 169 7.18 8.23 -15.29
CA PRO A 169 7.20 9.67 -15.54
C PRO A 169 5.90 10.39 -15.17
N ASP A 170 4.74 9.75 -15.43
CA ASP A 170 3.43 10.31 -15.08
C ASP A 170 3.21 10.36 -13.57
N ILE A 171 3.66 9.31 -12.85
CA ILE A 171 3.66 9.29 -11.38
C ILE A 171 4.52 10.45 -10.84
N ILE A 172 5.75 10.61 -11.31
CA ILE A 172 6.66 11.66 -10.83
C ILE A 172 6.08 13.05 -11.09
N LYS A 173 5.52 13.27 -12.29
CA LYS A 173 4.84 14.51 -12.64
C LYS A 173 3.65 14.80 -11.71
N TYR A 174 2.86 13.78 -11.38
CA TYR A 174 1.73 13.92 -10.45
C TYR A 174 2.18 14.25 -9.02
N LEU A 175 3.30 13.69 -8.58
CA LEU A 175 3.89 13.98 -7.27
C LEU A 175 4.49 15.40 -7.21
N GLY A 176 4.83 16.01 -8.36
CA GLY A 176 5.45 17.32 -8.44
C GLY A 176 6.89 17.33 -7.92
N VAL A 177 7.61 16.22 -8.13
CA VAL A 177 9.00 16.02 -7.72
C VAL A 177 9.97 16.48 -8.80
#